data_AF-A0A2A7MEJ2-F1
#
_entry.id   AF-A0A2A7MEJ2-F1
#
_cell.length_a   1.000
_cell.length_b   1.000
_cell.length_c   1.000
_cell.angle_alpha   90.00
_cell.angle_beta   90.00
_cell.angle_gamma   90.00
#
_symmetry.space_group_name_H-M   'P 1'
#
loop_
_entity.id
_entity.type
_entity.pdbx_description
1 polymer ?
#
loop_
_entity_poly.entity_id
_entity_poly.type
_entity_poly.pdbx_seq_one_letter_code
_entity_poly.pdbx_strand_id
1 'polypeptide(L)'
;MDKSVFSYLDKKYRYLNNYIRTINKYLFTDPKRAIEQERNYVENLTQEIAKLEGYGLLNSMTQFERLRKLECEGVLNHNIQKSFHMVRVLETKAAFSDIRGQIEAALSINRNIHAITSWFVKSYIYPKYVIVSYNNPILQQGKVYAIDNDGIIDIMKKQHNDSLTEKNKLKDEVIMQNKNDKEIDSTEFFLDSIFN
;
A
#
# COMPACT_ATOMS: atom_id res chain seq x y z
N MET A 1 3.18 18.51 12.88
CA MET A 1 3.57 17.10 13.05
C MET A 1 2.83 16.32 11.98
N ASP A 2 3.53 15.80 10.99
CA ASP A 2 2.90 15.12 9.86
C ASP A 2 2.23 13.85 10.38
N LYS A 3 0.90 13.80 10.30
CA LYS A 3 0.13 12.67 10.81
C LYS A 3 0.30 11.52 9.82
N SER A 4 0.99 10.46 10.25
CA SER A 4 1.00 9.19 9.52
C SER A 4 -0.44 8.78 9.16
N VAL A 5 -0.63 8.21 7.97
CA VAL A 5 -1.94 7.72 7.49
C VAL A 5 -2.62 6.81 8.53
N PHE A 6 -1.83 6.04 9.27
CA PHE A 6 -2.32 5.12 10.29
C PHE A 6 -2.98 5.83 11.49
N SER A 7 -2.64 7.09 11.76
CA SER A 7 -3.27 7.88 12.84
C SER A 7 -4.76 8.15 12.59
N TYR A 8 -5.22 8.09 11.34
CA TYR A 8 -6.65 8.21 11.01
C TYR A 8 -7.46 6.99 11.48
N LEU A 9 -6.79 5.87 11.77
CA LEU A 9 -7.43 4.66 12.28
C LEU A 9 -7.70 4.73 13.80
N ASP A 10 -7.04 5.60 14.56
CA ASP A 10 -7.04 5.58 16.05
C ASP A 10 -8.40 5.76 16.74
N LYS A 11 -9.38 6.28 16.01
CA LYS A 11 -10.76 6.38 16.46
C LYS A 11 -11.49 5.06 16.25
N LYS A 12 -12.28 4.96 15.18
CA LYS A 12 -13.18 3.83 14.91
C LYS A 12 -12.44 2.51 14.64
N TYR A 13 -11.23 2.57 14.10
CA TYR A 13 -10.48 1.41 13.63
C TYR A 13 -9.19 1.18 14.44
N ARG A 14 -9.21 1.50 15.74
CA ARG A 14 -8.02 1.41 16.60
C ARG A 14 -7.38 0.02 16.59
N TYR A 15 -8.21 -1.02 16.53
CA TYR A 15 -7.73 -2.40 16.47
C TYR A 15 -6.91 -2.67 15.19
N LEU A 16 -7.27 -2.09 14.04
CA LEU A 16 -6.46 -2.15 12.82
C LEU A 16 -5.10 -1.45 13.04
N ASN A 17 -5.09 -0.30 13.72
CA ASN A 17 -3.83 0.41 14.01
C ASN A 17 -2.91 -0.37 14.98
N ASN A 18 -3.48 -1.23 15.85
CA ASN A 18 -2.67 -2.05 16.74
C ASN A 18 -1.83 -3.10 16.00
N TYR A 19 -2.31 -3.60 14.86
CA TYR A 19 -1.47 -4.43 13.98
C TYR A 19 -0.29 -3.61 13.47
N ILE A 20 -0.51 -2.39 12.97
CA ILE A 20 0.57 -1.51 12.46
C ILE A 20 1.64 -1.24 13.51
N ARG A 21 1.23 -0.92 14.74
CA ARG A 21 2.16 -0.75 15.87
C ARG A 21 3.00 -2.00 16.13
N THR A 22 2.38 -3.17 16.04
CA THR A 22 3.04 -4.46 16.24
C THR A 22 4.01 -4.77 15.09
N ILE A 23 3.59 -4.54 13.84
CA ILE A 23 4.43 -4.68 12.64
C ILE A 23 5.69 -3.83 12.79
N ASN A 24 5.55 -2.54 13.08
CA ASN A 24 6.68 -1.62 13.23
C ASN A 24 7.63 -2.00 14.38
N LYS A 25 7.11 -2.64 15.43
CA LYS A 25 7.90 -3.12 16.57
C LYS A 25 8.77 -4.32 16.20
N TYR A 26 8.24 -5.25 15.39
CA TYR A 26 8.88 -6.54 15.13
C TYR A 26 9.55 -6.65 13.76
N LEU A 27 9.34 -5.67 12.87
CA LEU A 27 9.79 -5.69 11.46
C LEU A 27 11.23 -6.19 11.25
N PHE A 28 12.17 -5.79 12.12
CA PHE A 28 13.59 -6.14 12.01
C PHE A 28 14.07 -7.18 13.01
N THR A 29 13.32 -7.42 14.09
CA THR A 29 13.73 -8.33 15.17
C THR A 29 13.06 -9.69 15.06
N ASP A 30 11.85 -9.73 14.51
CA ASP A 30 11.03 -10.92 14.31
C ASP A 30 10.12 -10.69 13.08
N PRO A 31 10.72 -10.73 11.86
CA PRO A 31 10.00 -10.42 10.62
C PRO A 31 8.88 -11.42 10.34
N LYS A 32 9.01 -12.68 10.76
CA LYS A 32 7.93 -13.66 10.65
C LYS A 32 6.69 -13.21 11.42
N ARG A 33 6.86 -12.74 12.66
CA ARG A 33 5.76 -12.16 13.44
C ARG A 33 5.22 -10.89 12.80
N ALA A 34 6.06 -10.03 12.26
CA ALA A 34 5.60 -8.83 11.54
C ALA A 34 4.68 -9.22 10.37
N ILE A 35 5.11 -10.15 9.52
CA ILE A 35 4.35 -10.66 8.37
C ILE A 35 3.02 -11.28 8.79
N GLU A 36 2.98 -12.03 9.89
CA GLU A 36 1.73 -12.56 10.44
C GLU A 36 0.74 -11.43 10.81
N GLN A 37 1.23 -10.35 11.40
CA GLN A 37 0.38 -9.20 11.73
C GLN A 37 -0.05 -8.42 10.47
N GLU A 38 0.79 -8.36 9.44
CA GLU A 38 0.43 -7.81 8.13
C GLU A 38 -0.75 -8.56 7.51
N ARG A 39 -0.71 -9.89 7.57
CA ARG A 39 -1.80 -10.77 7.12
C ARG A 39 -3.09 -10.51 7.87
N ASN A 40 -3.01 -10.46 9.20
CA ASN A 40 -4.17 -10.19 10.06
C ASN A 40 -4.75 -8.80 9.78
N TYR A 41 -3.90 -7.81 9.53
CA TYR A 41 -4.32 -6.46 9.16
C TYR A 41 -5.13 -6.47 7.87
N VAL A 42 -4.60 -7.04 6.77
CA VAL A 42 -5.31 -7.04 5.49
C VAL A 42 -6.58 -7.89 5.53
N GLU A 43 -6.59 -9.00 6.26
CA GLU A 43 -7.79 -9.80 6.47
C GLU A 43 -8.90 -8.97 7.12
N ASN A 44 -8.62 -8.38 8.28
CA ASN A 44 -9.61 -7.59 9.00
C ASN A 44 -10.04 -6.33 8.23
N LEU A 45 -9.12 -5.67 7.52
CA LEU A 45 -9.46 -4.49 6.73
C LEU A 45 -10.39 -4.85 5.56
N THR A 46 -10.17 -5.96 4.87
CA THR A 46 -11.09 -6.40 3.80
C THR A 46 -12.48 -6.74 4.32
N GLN A 47 -12.59 -7.26 5.54
CA GLN A 47 -13.88 -7.50 6.18
C GLN A 47 -14.60 -6.19 6.52
N GLU A 48 -13.88 -5.15 6.97
CA GLU A 48 -14.47 -3.82 7.18
C GLU A 48 -14.95 -3.17 5.88
N ILE A 49 -14.16 -3.26 4.81
CA ILE A 49 -14.55 -2.76 3.49
C ILE A 49 -15.85 -3.46 3.05
N ALA A 50 -15.91 -4.79 3.14
CA ALA A 50 -17.11 -5.53 2.79
C ALA A 50 -18.33 -5.12 3.61
N LYS A 51 -18.17 -4.87 4.93
CA LYS A 51 -19.27 -4.38 5.77
C LYS A 51 -19.74 -2.98 5.35
N LEU A 52 -18.81 -2.05 5.09
CA LEU A 52 -19.12 -0.67 4.71
C LEU A 52 -19.85 -0.58 3.37
N GLU A 53 -19.55 -1.51 2.46
CA GLU A 53 -20.18 -1.61 1.13
C GLU A 53 -21.46 -2.46 1.13
N GLY A 54 -21.96 -2.88 2.30
CA GLY A 54 -23.19 -3.69 2.40
C GLY A 54 -23.01 -5.17 2.05
N TYR A 55 -21.79 -5.62 1.76
CA TYR A 55 -21.44 -7.01 1.47
C TYR A 55 -20.98 -7.79 2.72
N GLY A 56 -21.55 -7.52 3.90
CA GLY A 56 -21.10 -8.10 5.17
C GLY A 56 -21.10 -9.65 5.22
N LEU A 57 -21.93 -10.31 4.40
CA LEU A 57 -21.94 -11.76 4.26
C LEU A 57 -20.65 -12.33 3.67
N LEU A 58 -19.83 -11.54 2.96
CA LEU A 58 -18.54 -11.96 2.44
C LEU A 58 -17.49 -12.24 3.54
N ASN A 59 -17.80 -11.92 4.80
CA ASN A 59 -16.89 -12.19 5.92
C ASN A 59 -16.81 -13.68 6.28
N SER A 60 -17.75 -14.51 5.83
CA SER A 60 -17.64 -15.97 5.95
C SER A 60 -16.78 -16.61 4.86
N MET A 61 -16.40 -15.84 3.82
CA MET A 61 -15.56 -16.31 2.73
C MET A 61 -14.07 -16.12 3.04
N THR A 62 -13.22 -16.81 2.29
CA THR A 62 -11.77 -16.56 2.34
C THR A 62 -11.48 -15.12 1.88
N GLN A 63 -10.35 -14.58 2.33
CA GLN A 63 -9.87 -13.27 1.86
C GLN A 63 -9.81 -13.16 0.34
N PHE A 64 -9.41 -14.25 -0.33
CA PHE A 64 -9.26 -14.29 -1.78
C PHE A 64 -10.59 -14.06 -2.48
N GLU A 65 -11.60 -14.82 -2.08
CA GLU A 65 -12.94 -14.75 -2.65
C GLU A 65 -13.58 -13.40 -2.39
N ARG A 66 -13.41 -12.87 -1.17
CA ARG A 66 -13.90 -11.53 -0.81
C ARG A 66 -13.24 -10.44 -1.66
N LEU A 67 -11.92 -10.47 -1.83
CA LEU A 67 -11.20 -9.51 -2.68
C LEU A 67 -11.64 -9.60 -4.15
N ARG A 68 -11.80 -10.82 -4.68
CA ARG A 68 -12.30 -11.02 -6.05
C ARG A 68 -13.71 -10.44 -6.22
N LYS A 69 -14.61 -10.68 -5.26
CA LYS A 69 -15.97 -10.14 -5.31
C LYS A 69 -15.95 -8.61 -5.25
N LEU A 70 -15.19 -8.01 -4.32
CA LEU A 70 -15.09 -6.55 -4.19
C LEU A 70 -14.51 -5.88 -5.45
N GLU A 71 -13.58 -6.54 -6.16
CA GLU A 71 -13.10 -6.07 -7.47
C GLU A 71 -14.19 -6.16 -8.54
N CYS A 72 -14.90 -7.29 -8.64
CA CYS A 72 -15.99 -7.45 -9.61
C CYS A 72 -17.12 -6.42 -9.42
N GLU A 73 -17.40 -6.01 -8.19
CA GLU A 73 -18.39 -4.99 -7.85
C GLU A 73 -17.87 -3.55 -8.04
N GLY A 74 -16.60 -3.37 -8.45
CA GLY A 74 -16.00 -2.06 -8.67
C GLY A 74 -15.61 -1.30 -7.40
N VAL A 75 -15.72 -1.92 -6.21
CA VAL A 75 -15.29 -1.33 -4.94
C VAL A 75 -13.77 -1.14 -4.94
N LEU A 76 -13.04 -2.17 -5.34
CA LEU A 76 -11.59 -2.14 -5.45
C LEU A 76 -11.21 -1.86 -6.90
N ASN A 77 -10.53 -0.74 -7.14
CA ASN A 77 -9.87 -0.54 -8.43
C ASN A 77 -8.67 -1.50 -8.57
N HIS A 78 -8.21 -1.66 -9.82
CA HIS A 78 -7.15 -2.58 -10.17
C HIS A 78 -5.85 -2.38 -9.35
N ASN A 79 -5.47 -1.13 -9.07
CA ASN A 79 -4.23 -0.84 -8.35
C ASN A 79 -4.30 -1.26 -6.87
N ILE A 80 -5.45 -1.05 -6.22
CA ILE A 80 -5.66 -1.47 -4.83
C ILE A 80 -5.80 -2.98 -4.74
N GLN A 81 -6.51 -3.61 -5.68
CA GLN A 81 -6.57 -5.06 -5.77
C GLN A 81 -5.18 -5.67 -5.93
N LYS A 82 -4.37 -5.14 -6.85
CA LYS A 82 -2.98 -5.57 -7.05
C LYS A 82 -2.17 -5.45 -5.75
N SER A 83 -2.37 -4.38 -4.98
CA SER A 83 -1.70 -4.20 -3.69
C SER A 83 -2.06 -5.32 -2.70
N PHE A 84 -3.35 -5.67 -2.57
CA PHE A 84 -3.79 -6.80 -1.75
C PHE A 84 -3.23 -8.14 -2.24
N HIS A 85 -3.23 -8.37 -3.55
CA HIS A 85 -2.67 -9.58 -4.14
C HIS A 85 -1.17 -9.70 -3.83
N MET A 86 -0.42 -8.60 -3.94
CA MET A 86 1.01 -8.59 -3.65
C MET A 86 1.32 -8.94 -2.20
N VAL A 87 0.49 -8.51 -1.24
CA VAL A 87 0.64 -8.94 0.15
C VAL A 87 0.62 -10.46 0.26
N ARG A 88 -0.37 -11.13 -0.34
CA ARG A 88 -0.50 -12.60 -0.30
C ARG A 88 0.66 -13.33 -0.99
N VAL A 89 1.12 -12.82 -2.12
CA VAL A 89 2.25 -13.41 -2.87
C VAL A 89 3.53 -13.31 -2.05
N LEU A 90 3.79 -12.15 -1.46
CA LEU A 90 4.99 -11.91 -0.65
C LEU A 90 4.97 -12.71 0.65
N GLU A 91 3.83 -12.82 1.32
CA GLU A 91 3.65 -13.67 2.50
C GLU A 91 3.99 -15.13 2.21
N THR A 92 3.46 -15.66 1.09
CA THR A 92 3.72 -17.04 0.66
C THR A 92 5.20 -17.27 0.38
N LYS A 93 5.85 -16.31 -0.30
CA LYS A 93 7.29 -16.36 -0.58
C LYS A 93 8.14 -16.31 0.70
N ALA A 94 7.77 -15.46 1.65
CA ALA A 94 8.52 -15.26 2.88
C ALA A 94 8.53 -16.49 3.78
N ALA A 95 7.47 -17.31 3.75
CA ALA A 95 7.37 -18.53 4.55
C ALA A 95 8.52 -19.53 4.31
N PHE A 96 9.13 -19.50 3.12
CA PHE A 96 10.25 -20.37 2.73
C PHE A 96 11.58 -19.63 2.66
N SER A 97 11.62 -18.34 3.01
CA SER A 97 12.81 -17.50 2.91
C SER A 97 13.63 -17.54 4.20
N ASP A 98 14.92 -17.26 4.07
CA ASP A 98 15.79 -16.96 5.22
C ASP A 98 15.40 -15.63 5.90
N ILE A 99 16.08 -15.30 7.00
CA ILE A 99 15.79 -14.07 7.76
C ILE A 99 15.88 -12.80 6.89
N ARG A 100 16.84 -12.77 5.96
CA ARG A 100 17.04 -11.63 5.06
C ARG A 100 15.86 -11.48 4.10
N GLY A 101 15.46 -12.56 3.44
CA GLY A 101 14.30 -12.56 2.55
C GLY A 101 12.98 -12.28 3.28
N GLN A 102 12.85 -12.69 4.55
CA GLN A 102 11.70 -12.33 5.37
C GLN A 102 11.64 -10.82 5.65
N ILE A 103 12.77 -10.18 5.97
CA ILE A 103 12.82 -8.71 6.16
C ILE A 103 12.47 -7.98 4.85
N GLU A 104 13.01 -8.42 3.71
CA GLU A 104 12.69 -7.85 2.39
C GLU A 104 11.19 -7.95 2.07
N ALA A 105 10.60 -9.12 2.35
CA ALA A 105 9.18 -9.34 2.15
C ALA A 105 8.34 -8.46 3.06
N ALA A 106 8.65 -8.40 4.36
CA ALA A 106 7.92 -7.58 5.32
C ALA A 106 7.95 -6.09 4.95
N LEU A 107 9.12 -5.56 4.55
CA LEU A 107 9.23 -4.17 4.08
C LEU A 107 8.38 -3.89 2.83
N SER A 108 8.34 -4.86 1.91
CA SER A 108 7.57 -4.77 0.67
C SER A 108 6.06 -4.89 0.93
N ILE A 109 5.65 -5.74 1.87
CA ILE A 109 4.26 -5.87 2.31
C ILE A 109 3.81 -4.58 3.02
N ASN A 110 4.63 -4.03 3.92
CA ASN A 110 4.34 -2.78 4.62
C ASN A 110 4.07 -1.61 3.64
N ARG A 111 4.83 -1.54 2.54
CA ARG A 111 4.58 -0.57 1.46
C ARG A 111 3.19 -0.74 0.82
N ASN A 112 2.77 -1.97 0.56
CA ASN A 112 1.43 -2.25 0.03
C ASN A 112 0.35 -1.92 1.06
N ILE A 113 0.56 -2.24 2.34
CA ILE A 113 -0.33 -1.86 3.44
C ILE A 113 -0.50 -0.34 3.51
N HIS A 114 0.58 0.44 3.35
CA HIS A 114 0.48 1.89 3.33
C HIS A 114 -0.40 2.39 2.18
N ALA A 115 -0.25 1.83 0.97
CA ALA A 115 -1.07 2.18 -0.18
C ALA A 115 -2.56 1.84 0.04
N ILE A 116 -2.84 0.61 0.49
CA ILE A 116 -4.19 0.15 0.82
C ILE A 116 -4.83 1.05 1.89
N THR A 117 -4.09 1.37 2.95
CA THR A 117 -4.60 2.20 4.05
C THR A 117 -4.85 3.63 3.61
N SER A 118 -3.98 4.18 2.77
CA SER A 118 -4.15 5.52 2.20
C SER A 118 -5.42 5.62 1.36
N TRP A 119 -5.68 4.60 0.55
CA TRP A 119 -6.93 4.50 -0.19
C TRP A 119 -8.12 4.37 0.77
N PHE A 120 -8.07 3.47 1.75
CA PHE A 120 -9.17 3.27 2.70
C PHE A 120 -9.50 4.55 3.48
N VAL A 121 -8.48 5.26 3.98
CA VAL A 121 -8.67 6.54 4.68
C VAL A 121 -9.34 7.55 3.76
N LYS A 122 -8.88 7.67 2.50
CA LYS A 122 -9.49 8.59 1.54
C LYS A 122 -10.93 8.20 1.21
N SER A 123 -11.23 6.93 1.01
CA SER A 123 -12.56 6.46 0.60
C SER A 123 -13.59 6.52 1.73
N TYR A 124 -13.21 6.17 2.97
CA TYR A 124 -14.18 5.89 4.05
C TYR A 124 -14.05 6.76 5.30
N ILE A 125 -12.92 7.46 5.49
CA ILE A 125 -12.67 8.21 6.74
C ILE A 125 -12.59 9.72 6.47
N TYR A 126 -11.76 10.12 5.52
CA TYR A 126 -11.47 11.51 5.23
C TYR A 126 -11.23 11.71 3.73
N PRO A 127 -12.27 12.02 2.94
CA PRO A 127 -12.17 12.22 1.48
C PRO A 127 -11.19 13.30 1.03
N LYS A 128 -10.91 14.28 1.91
CA LYS A 128 -9.93 15.34 1.67
C LYS A 128 -8.49 14.90 1.98
N TYR A 129 -8.26 13.64 2.36
CA TYR A 129 -6.92 13.10 2.58
C TYR A 129 -6.12 13.12 1.28
N VAL A 130 -4.92 13.72 1.34
CA VAL A 130 -3.94 13.69 0.25
C VAL A 130 -3.01 12.51 0.50
N ILE A 131 -2.94 11.60 -0.47
CA ILE A 131 -2.09 10.41 -0.36
C ILE A 131 -0.63 10.86 -0.36
N VAL A 132 0.03 10.66 0.78
CA VAL A 132 1.46 10.92 0.93
C VAL A 132 2.25 9.71 0.43
N SER A 133 3.43 9.94 -0.12
CA SER A 133 4.34 8.85 -0.49
C SER A 133 4.71 8.01 0.73
N TYR A 134 4.81 6.69 0.53
CA TYR A 134 5.32 5.79 1.55
C TYR A 134 6.75 6.19 1.95
N ASN A 135 6.93 6.46 3.24
CA ASN A 135 8.25 6.65 3.84
C ASN A 135 8.61 5.36 4.55
N ASN A 136 9.70 4.73 4.11
CA ASN A 136 10.15 3.46 4.66
C ASN A 136 10.41 3.60 6.18
N PRO A 137 9.81 2.74 7.05
CA PRO A 137 10.01 2.79 8.50
C PRO A 137 11.49 2.66 8.91
N ILE A 138 12.35 2.19 8.00
CA ILE A 138 13.81 2.23 8.09
C ILE A 138 14.36 3.63 8.48
N LEU A 139 13.72 4.72 8.05
CA LEU A 139 14.24 6.08 8.27
C LEU A 139 13.94 6.67 9.66
N GLN A 140 13.12 5.99 10.48
CA GLN A 140 12.65 6.55 11.76
C GLN A 140 13.25 5.88 13.00
N GLN A 141 13.98 4.77 12.84
CA GLN A 141 14.62 4.09 13.96
C GLN A 141 16.13 4.29 13.90
N GLY A 142 16.62 5.37 14.52
CA GLY A 142 18.04 5.57 14.86
C GLY A 142 18.59 4.57 15.89
N LYS A 143 17.96 3.39 16.03
CA LYS A 143 18.44 2.27 16.82
C LYS A 143 18.69 1.13 15.84
N VAL A 144 19.92 1.15 15.30
CA VAL A 144 20.56 0.00 14.67
C VAL A 144 20.54 -1.13 15.70
N TYR A 145 19.60 -2.07 15.57
CA TYR A 145 19.57 -3.25 16.41
C TYR A 145 20.73 -4.16 16.02
N ALA A 146 21.40 -4.69 17.03
CA ALA A 146 22.60 -5.52 16.99
C ALA A 146 22.37 -6.87 16.26
N ILE A 147 22.12 -6.79 14.96
CA ILE A 147 22.35 -7.85 14.00
C ILE A 147 23.45 -7.30 13.11
N ASP A 148 24.68 -7.76 13.29
CA ASP A 148 25.77 -7.54 12.34
C ASP A 148 25.26 -7.88 10.93
N ASN A 149 25.13 -6.91 10.01
CA ASN A 149 24.66 -7.18 8.65
C ASN A 149 24.73 -5.96 7.71
N ASP A 150 25.86 -5.83 7.00
CA ASP A 150 25.94 -5.05 5.74
C ASP A 150 24.78 -5.36 4.78
N GLY A 151 24.25 -6.59 4.82
CA GLY A 151 23.13 -7.04 3.99
C GLY A 151 21.79 -6.33 4.24
N ILE A 152 21.52 -5.80 5.45
CA ILE A 152 20.32 -5.01 5.72
C ILE A 152 20.47 -3.62 5.10
N ILE A 153 21.65 -2.99 5.24
CA ILE A 153 21.94 -1.68 4.62
C ILE A 153 21.79 -1.76 3.09
N ASP A 154 22.20 -2.86 2.47
CA ASP A 154 22.02 -3.06 1.03
C ASP A 154 20.55 -3.19 0.61
N ILE A 155 19.72 -3.87 1.41
CA ILE A 155 18.27 -3.92 1.19
C ILE A 155 17.68 -2.51 1.29
N MET A 156 18.12 -1.73 2.28
CA MET A 156 17.68 -0.35 2.48
C MET A 156 17.98 0.50 1.23
N LYS A 157 19.21 0.43 0.71
CA LYS A 157 19.64 1.18 -0.48
C LYS A 157 18.85 0.77 -1.72
N LYS A 158 18.64 -0.54 -1.91
CA LYS A 158 17.91 -1.07 -3.07
C LYS A 158 16.46 -0.59 -3.10
N GLN A 159 15.72 -0.74 -2.00
CA GLN A 159 14.32 -0.29 -1.95
C GLN A 159 14.18 1.22 -2.10
N HIS A 160 15.11 2.01 -1.55
CA HIS A 160 15.12 3.46 -1.73
C HIS A 160 15.26 3.82 -3.22
N ASN A 161 16.19 3.18 -3.93
CA ASN A 161 16.39 3.39 -5.37
C ASN A 161 15.17 2.94 -6.19
N ASP A 162 14.56 1.79 -5.87
CA ASP A 162 13.34 1.32 -6.55
C ASP A 162 12.20 2.35 -6.40
N SER A 163 12.02 2.90 -5.18
CA SER A 163 10.99 3.91 -4.92
C SER A 163 11.23 5.24 -5.66
N LEU A 164 12.49 5.64 -5.83
CA LEU A 164 12.87 6.81 -6.64
C LEU A 164 12.60 6.57 -8.13
N THR A 165 12.94 5.39 -8.62
CA THR A 165 12.75 5.01 -10.01
C THR A 165 11.26 4.99 -10.38
N GLU A 166 10.43 4.45 -9.48
CA GLU A 166 8.98 4.39 -9.67
C GLU A 166 8.32 5.78 -9.59
N LYS A 167 8.77 6.65 -8.67
CA LYS A 167 8.34 8.06 -8.63
C LYS A 167 8.71 8.82 -9.91
N ASN A 168 9.86 8.54 -10.49
CA ASN A 168 10.29 9.18 -11.74
C ASN A 168 9.44 8.68 -12.92
N LYS A 169 9.17 7.37 -13.02
CA LYS A 169 8.26 6.83 -14.04
C LYS A 169 6.84 7.42 -13.94
N LEU A 170 6.28 7.51 -12.74
CA LEU A 170 4.97 8.13 -12.51
C LEU A 170 4.97 9.62 -12.90
N LYS A 171 6.06 10.36 -12.65
CA LYS A 171 6.20 11.75 -13.12
C LYS A 171 6.27 11.83 -14.64
N ASP A 172 7.03 10.94 -15.27
CA ASP A 172 7.19 10.90 -16.72
C ASP A 172 5.86 10.55 -17.40
N GLU A 173 5.10 9.59 -16.87
CA GLU A 173 3.76 9.22 -17.34
C GLU A 173 2.75 10.37 -17.20
N VAL A 174 2.76 11.11 -16.08
CA VAL A 174 1.90 12.29 -15.87
C VAL A 174 2.30 13.45 -16.80
N ILE A 175 3.60 13.63 -17.07
CA ILE A 175 4.07 14.64 -18.03
C ILE A 175 3.65 14.28 -19.46
N MET A 176 3.67 13.00 -19.83
CA MET A 176 3.23 12.52 -21.14
C MET A 176 1.71 12.63 -21.31
N GLN A 177 0.92 12.30 -20.28
CA GLN A 177 -0.54 12.50 -20.30
C GLN A 177 -0.92 13.98 -20.41
N ASN A 178 -0.30 14.86 -19.61
CA ASN A 178 -0.56 16.32 -19.69
C ASN A 178 -0.13 16.95 -21.03
N LYS A 179 0.81 16.33 -21.76
CA LYS A 179 1.17 16.77 -23.12
C LYS A 179 0.13 16.31 -24.14
N ASN A 180 -0.29 15.05 -24.07
CA ASN A 180 -1.32 14.51 -24.96
C ASN A 180 -2.66 15.24 -24.77
N ASP A 181 -3.06 15.54 -23.54
CA ASP A 181 -4.31 16.25 -23.25
C ASP A 181 -4.28 17.69 -23.80
N LYS A 182 -3.11 18.36 -23.79
CA LYS A 182 -2.92 19.69 -24.40
C LYS A 182 -2.91 19.64 -25.93
N GLU A 183 -2.36 18.59 -26.53
CA GLU A 183 -2.38 18.41 -27.98
C GLU A 183 -3.80 18.13 -28.49
N ILE A 184 -4.59 17.31 -27.76
CA ILE A 184 -6.00 17.03 -28.06
C ILE A 184 -6.86 18.30 -27.94
N ASP A 185 -6.72 19.06 -26.85
CA ASP A 185 -7.44 20.33 -26.65
C ASP A 185 -7.09 21.37 -27.75
N SER A 186 -5.83 21.40 -28.21
CA SER A 186 -5.41 22.27 -29.30
C SER A 186 -5.91 21.84 -30.69
N THR A 187 -6.16 20.55 -30.90
CA THR A 187 -6.67 20.02 -32.18
C THR A 187 -8.19 20.12 -32.28
N GLU A 188 -8.92 19.92 -31.18
CA GLU A 188 -10.36 20.19 -31.11
C GLU A 188 -10.66 21.67 -31.35
N PHE A 189 -9.91 22.59 -30.73
CA PHE A 189 -10.07 24.03 -30.92
C PHE A 189 -9.79 24.48 -32.37
N PHE A 190 -8.86 23.80 -33.06
CA PHE A 190 -8.53 24.11 -34.45
C PHE A 190 -9.59 23.61 -35.44
N LEU A 191 -10.20 22.45 -35.19
CA LEU A 191 -11.28 21.92 -36.01
C LEU A 191 -12.56 22.75 -35.87
N ASP A 192 -12.91 23.18 -34.65
CA ASP A 192 -14.08 24.05 -34.41
C ASP A 192 -13.95 25.43 -35.06
N SER A 193 -12.73 25.92 -35.29
CA SER A 193 -12.46 27.20 -35.98
C SER A 193 -12.55 27.11 -37.50
N ILE A 194 -12.53 25.91 -38.10
CA ILE A 194 -12.58 25.72 -39.56
C ILE A 194 -14.03 25.54 -40.04
N PHE A 195 -14.93 25.08 -39.17
CA PHE A 195 -16.31 24.74 -39.51
C PHE A 195 -17.38 25.76 -39.03
N ASN A 196 -16.96 26.92 -38.52
CA ASN A 196 -17.85 28.04 -38.16
C ASN A 196 -17.55 29.30 -39.00
#